data_AF-A0A6S7AGV0-F1
#
_entry.id   AF-A0A6S7AGV0-F1
#
_cell.length_a   1.000
_cell.length_b   1.000
_cell.length_c   1.000
_cell.angle_alpha   90.00
_cell.angle_beta   90.00
_cell.angle_gamma   90.00
#
_symmetry.space_group_name_H-M   'P 1'
#
loop_
_entity.id
_entity.type
_entity.pdbx_description
1 polymer ?
#
loop_
_entity_poly.entity_id
_entity_poly.type
_entity_poly.pdbx_seq_one_letter_code
_entity_poly.pdbx_strand_id
1 'polypeptide(L)'
;MTRLCPTLARLLLTASLGLALPAHAVPATPVVTEARQTRIAQVADAPTRQALTEMLFILHQQWRSEDMLRQPPAQTLHAGSPFQAVNDYPDTGRMADVFAAGVVGALDERGDIGVVEPFALPYPHTYTWRKVRFLDGGDIALDAPARSGVTISVGQQGQALTLSQPAGALRTPESLDGELTIALPKSTPHADFTPADLGKPRTLGDFAFTLRSIDGHRVEIGVTQADGVSPQGFNSNAVLIEALDAGGQPLFNHVRLWGSATPLDARVQAFDHLSAQAAAGTLTVPDTATLLDRAGFRETGGQLRARYAFQGQVARVRVTLMVPGGATLTRPLATSVLPLGHTLRNMDLTPLALAGSVYDHVAPDRPQELSRQDVAARLTTARIEREGQPVIRFGYPDVLSDRFIAPATRFGLDRAVSVTFLDSRGKPINVREGQAYDRVEDGIRFDPRQFPVAPVRAKGRLSVTRMISFERHALPVDGSVAGVTVRDNLVLLDPARLPYVQSPMVLTAADATGRALRQTGAMALDNTGGPPVMAVFFQGTVARLDATLPGPVETVPVDFDVPLR
;
A
#
# COMPACT_ATOMS: atom_id res chain seq x y z
N MET A 1 -18.72 50.80 -27.48
CA MET A 1 -19.87 51.55 -26.91
C MET A 1 -20.52 50.59 -25.92
N THR A 2 -20.65 50.81 -24.62
CA THR A 2 -20.61 52.03 -23.81
C THR A 2 -20.29 51.56 -22.38
N ARG A 3 -19.40 52.27 -21.67
CA ARG A 3 -19.20 52.11 -20.22
C ARG A 3 -20.40 52.70 -19.48
N LEU A 4 -20.75 52.16 -18.31
CA LEU A 4 -20.94 52.92 -17.06
C LEU A 4 -21.14 52.00 -15.84
N CYS A 5 -20.36 52.33 -14.81
CA CYS A 5 -20.35 51.89 -13.40
C CYS A 5 -21.21 52.93 -12.59
N PRO A 6 -21.27 52.97 -11.24
CA PRO A 6 -21.49 51.96 -10.18
C PRO A 6 -22.55 52.42 -9.11
N THR A 7 -22.71 51.62 -8.06
CA THR A 7 -22.76 52.02 -6.61
C THR A 7 -24.05 52.34 -5.83
N LEU A 8 -24.05 51.79 -4.60
CA LEU A 8 -24.69 52.18 -3.32
C LEU A 8 -26.19 51.84 -3.09
N ALA A 9 -26.65 51.32 -1.93
CA ALA A 9 -26.04 50.83 -0.69
C ALA A 9 -27.13 50.40 0.34
N ARG A 10 -26.79 49.38 1.17
CA ARG A 10 -27.13 49.21 2.63
C ARG A 10 -28.59 48.86 3.02
N LEU A 11 -28.92 48.07 4.07
CA LEU A 11 -28.26 47.47 5.25
C LEU A 11 -29.24 46.43 5.86
N LEU A 12 -28.92 45.17 6.22
CA LEU A 12 -28.56 44.58 7.55
C LEU A 12 -28.96 43.07 7.44
N LEU A 13 -28.28 42.01 7.90
CA LEU A 13 -27.67 41.69 9.21
C LEU A 13 -26.57 40.59 9.08
N THR A 14 -25.46 40.78 9.80
CA THR A 14 -24.52 39.83 10.49
C THR A 14 -24.33 38.40 9.93
N ALA A 15 -23.18 38.01 9.37
CA ALA A 15 -21.85 37.76 9.97
C ALA A 15 -21.66 36.34 10.55
N SER A 16 -21.01 35.48 9.76
CA SER A 16 -20.09 34.44 10.26
C SER A 16 -19.09 34.11 9.14
N LEU A 17 -17.89 34.66 9.30
CA LEU A 17 -16.70 34.34 8.53
C LEU A 17 -16.31 32.89 8.78
N GLY A 18 -16.57 32.03 7.80
CA GLY A 18 -15.83 30.79 7.62
C GLY A 18 -15.04 30.93 6.32
N LEU A 19 -13.77 31.30 6.42
CA LEU A 19 -12.83 31.23 5.30
C LEU A 19 -12.78 29.76 4.85
N ALA A 20 -13.53 29.43 3.80
CA ALA A 20 -13.33 28.22 3.05
C ALA A 20 -11.93 28.32 2.42
N LEU A 21 -11.00 27.54 2.96
CA LEU A 21 -9.73 27.27 2.29
C LEU A 21 -10.06 26.79 0.87
N PRO A 22 -9.34 27.25 -0.17
CA PRO A 22 -9.57 26.74 -1.51
C PRO A 22 -9.30 25.24 -1.49
N ALA A 23 -10.31 24.44 -1.84
CA ALA A 23 -10.14 23.05 -2.19
C ALA A 23 -9.04 23.01 -3.26
N HIS A 24 -7.89 22.42 -2.93
CA HIS A 24 -6.79 22.31 -3.86
C HIS A 24 -7.24 21.36 -4.97
N ALA A 25 -7.65 21.93 -6.10
CA ALA A 25 -8.02 21.18 -7.29
C ALA A 25 -6.77 20.42 -7.77
N VAL A 26 -6.95 19.15 -8.11
CA VAL A 26 -6.03 18.42 -8.98
C VAL A 26 -6.44 18.78 -10.41
N PRO A 27 -5.52 18.78 -11.37
CA PRO A 27 -5.89 19.06 -12.76
C PRO A 27 -7.02 18.11 -13.18
N ALA A 28 -8.08 18.67 -13.74
CA ALA A 28 -9.19 17.90 -14.34
C ALA A 28 -8.71 17.05 -15.53
N THR A 29 -7.50 17.30 -16.02
CA THR A 29 -6.85 16.61 -17.14
C THR A 29 -5.74 15.67 -16.65
N PRO A 30 -5.62 14.46 -17.22
CA PRO A 30 -4.47 13.60 -16.98
C PRO A 30 -3.15 14.33 -17.23
N VAL A 31 -2.13 14.04 -16.41
CA VAL A 31 -0.78 14.62 -16.60
C VAL A 31 -0.18 14.17 -17.94
N VAL A 32 -0.33 12.90 -18.29
CA VAL A 32 0.11 12.36 -19.58
C VAL A 32 -0.99 12.62 -20.61
N THR A 33 -0.68 13.45 -21.60
CA THR A 33 -1.56 13.74 -22.74
C THR A 33 -0.78 13.58 -24.03
N GLU A 34 -1.47 13.23 -25.12
CA GLU A 34 -0.88 13.14 -26.46
C GLU A 34 -0.15 14.44 -26.81
N ALA A 35 -0.77 15.60 -26.54
CA ALA A 35 -0.17 16.91 -26.80
C ALA A 35 1.19 17.11 -26.09
N ARG A 36 1.34 16.65 -24.83
CA ARG A 36 2.62 16.73 -24.11
C ARG A 36 3.64 15.73 -24.67
N GLN A 37 3.21 14.51 -24.99
CA GLN A 37 4.08 13.49 -25.58
C GLN A 37 4.61 13.94 -26.95
N THR A 38 3.74 14.47 -27.81
CA THR A 38 4.12 15.03 -29.11
C THR A 38 5.09 16.20 -28.94
N ARG A 39 4.86 17.09 -27.97
CA ARG A 39 5.76 18.21 -27.69
C ARG A 39 7.15 17.75 -27.24
N ILE A 40 7.23 16.74 -26.37
CA ILE A 40 8.52 16.14 -25.98
C ILE A 40 9.21 15.55 -27.21
N ALA A 41 8.49 14.82 -28.06
CA ALA A 41 9.07 14.20 -29.25
C ALA A 41 9.67 15.21 -30.24
N GLN A 42 9.22 16.48 -30.23
CA GLN A 42 9.73 17.57 -31.06
C GLN A 42 11.04 18.20 -30.53
N VAL A 43 11.46 17.87 -29.30
CA VAL A 43 12.69 18.43 -28.70
C VAL A 43 13.92 17.86 -29.39
N ALA A 44 14.70 18.72 -30.05
CA ALA A 44 15.89 18.31 -30.80
C ALA A 44 17.00 17.73 -29.91
N ASP A 45 17.27 18.37 -28.77
CA ASP A 45 18.31 17.96 -27.82
C ASP A 45 17.91 16.67 -27.08
N ALA A 46 18.68 15.59 -27.28
CA ALA A 46 18.36 14.27 -26.73
C ALA A 46 18.40 14.20 -25.19
N PRO A 47 19.41 14.76 -24.50
CA PRO A 47 19.42 14.84 -23.04
C PRO A 47 18.20 15.58 -22.47
N THR A 48 17.85 16.73 -23.05
CA THR A 48 16.66 17.50 -22.64
C THR A 48 15.37 16.72 -22.86
N ARG A 49 15.26 15.99 -23.98
CA ARG A 49 14.10 15.13 -24.27
C ARG A 49 13.95 14.01 -23.25
N GLN A 50 15.06 13.37 -22.86
CA GLN A 50 15.07 12.36 -21.82
C GLN A 50 14.65 12.95 -20.47
N ALA A 51 15.21 14.10 -20.10
CA ALA A 51 14.88 14.80 -18.86
C ALA A 51 13.39 15.16 -18.76
N LEU A 52 12.79 15.64 -19.85
CA LEU A 52 11.35 15.92 -19.92
C LEU A 52 10.50 14.66 -19.82
N THR A 53 10.94 13.55 -20.41
CA THR A 53 10.24 12.26 -20.33
C THR A 53 10.21 11.75 -18.89
N GLU A 54 11.34 11.79 -18.19
CA GLU A 54 11.45 11.40 -16.79
C GLU A 54 10.65 12.34 -15.87
N MET A 55 10.71 13.65 -16.10
CA MET A 55 9.91 14.61 -15.33
C MET A 55 8.40 14.39 -15.55
N LEU A 56 7.96 14.09 -16.77
CA LEU A 56 6.56 13.76 -17.05
C LEU A 56 6.14 12.47 -16.31
N PHE A 57 7.02 11.47 -16.27
CA PHE A 57 6.80 10.25 -15.48
C PHE A 57 6.67 10.56 -13.98
N ILE A 58 7.55 11.38 -13.40
CA ILE A 58 7.47 11.82 -12.00
C ILE A 58 6.13 12.50 -11.70
N LEU A 59 5.72 13.45 -12.56
CA LEU A 59 4.46 14.17 -12.40
C LEU A 59 3.25 13.22 -12.54
N HIS A 60 3.34 12.22 -13.41
CA HIS A 60 2.30 11.21 -13.55
C HIS A 60 2.16 10.35 -12.28
N GLN A 61 3.27 9.93 -11.67
CA GLN A 61 3.23 9.19 -10.40
C GLN A 61 2.68 10.05 -9.26
N GLN A 62 3.03 11.35 -9.21
CA GLN A 62 2.42 12.29 -8.26
C GLN A 62 0.92 12.40 -8.48
N TRP A 63 0.45 12.57 -9.72
CA TRP A 63 -0.97 12.59 -10.05
C TRP A 63 -1.71 11.32 -9.63
N ARG A 64 -1.14 10.14 -9.90
CA ARG A 64 -1.73 8.86 -9.46
C ARG A 64 -1.86 8.80 -7.94
N SER A 65 -0.84 9.26 -7.22
CA SER A 65 -0.86 9.25 -5.75
C SER A 65 -1.87 10.25 -5.18
N GLU A 66 -2.01 11.44 -5.77
CA GLU A 66 -3.04 12.43 -5.41
C GLU A 66 -4.45 11.90 -5.70
N ASP A 67 -4.61 11.14 -6.78
CA ASP A 67 -5.86 10.49 -7.11
C ASP A 67 -6.23 9.43 -6.07
N MET A 68 -5.30 8.52 -5.77
CA MET A 68 -5.46 7.51 -4.72
C MET A 68 -5.77 8.14 -3.36
N LEU A 69 -5.10 9.25 -3.01
CA LEU A 69 -5.34 9.96 -1.75
C LEU A 69 -6.80 10.41 -1.62
N ARG A 70 -7.44 10.81 -2.72
CA ARG A 70 -8.82 11.33 -2.71
C ARG A 70 -9.89 10.25 -2.71
N GLN A 71 -9.60 9.09 -3.30
CA GLN A 71 -10.55 8.00 -3.34
C GLN A 71 -10.88 7.57 -1.91
N PRO A 72 -12.16 7.56 -1.48
CA PRO A 72 -12.52 6.97 -0.20
C PRO A 72 -12.04 5.51 -0.13
N PRO A 73 -11.86 4.93 1.05
CA PRO A 73 -11.57 3.51 1.16
C PRO A 73 -12.81 2.70 0.76
N ALA A 74 -12.63 1.58 0.08
CA ALA A 74 -13.72 0.63 -0.17
C ALA A 74 -14.10 -0.09 1.14
N GLN A 75 -13.09 -0.40 1.95
CA GLN A 75 -13.21 -1.19 3.16
C GLN A 75 -12.40 -0.54 4.27
N THR A 76 -12.84 -0.71 5.52
CA THR A 76 -11.99 -0.38 6.66
C THR A 76 -11.00 -1.52 6.87
N LEU A 77 -9.70 -1.23 6.79
CA LEU A 77 -8.62 -2.17 7.10
C LEU A 77 -7.86 -1.65 8.30
N HIS A 78 -7.67 -2.52 9.29
CA HIS A 78 -6.83 -2.24 10.43
C HIS A 78 -5.38 -2.66 10.17
N ALA A 79 -4.46 -1.99 10.86
CA ALA A 79 -3.05 -2.31 10.87
C ALA A 79 -2.55 -2.46 12.31
N GLY A 80 -1.45 -3.19 12.49
CA GLY A 80 -0.72 -3.19 13.75
C GLY A 80 0.14 -1.93 13.86
N SER A 81 0.25 -1.38 15.07
CA SER A 81 1.21 -0.30 15.33
C SER A 81 2.63 -0.90 15.25
N PRO A 82 3.58 -0.31 14.50
CA PRO A 82 4.98 -0.76 14.49
C PRO A 82 5.62 -0.83 15.88
N PHE A 83 5.15 -0.01 16.82
CA PHE A 83 5.62 -0.03 18.21
C PHE A 83 5.05 -1.18 19.05
N GLN A 84 4.04 -1.93 18.57
CA GLN A 84 3.57 -3.13 19.28
C GLN A 84 4.66 -4.19 19.32
N ALA A 85 5.39 -4.38 18.21
CA ALA A 85 6.50 -5.33 18.13
C ALA A 85 7.62 -5.02 19.14
N VAL A 86 7.83 -3.74 19.48
CA VAL A 86 8.83 -3.35 20.50
C VAL A 86 8.49 -3.95 21.87
N ASN A 87 7.21 -4.07 22.20
CA ASN A 87 6.74 -4.60 23.49
C ASN A 87 6.77 -6.13 23.55
N ASP A 88 7.01 -6.82 22.42
CA ASP A 88 7.10 -8.27 22.39
C ASP A 88 8.44 -8.80 22.94
N TYR A 89 9.44 -7.92 23.07
CA TYR A 89 10.80 -8.29 23.40
C TYR A 89 11.26 -7.56 24.67
N PRO A 90 12.16 -8.17 25.46
CA PRO A 90 12.66 -7.59 26.71
C PRO A 90 13.46 -6.30 26.50
N ASP A 91 14.14 -6.16 25.35
CA ASP A 91 14.92 -4.99 24.99
C ASP A 91 15.11 -4.87 23.46
N THR A 92 15.61 -3.71 23.02
CA THR A 92 15.84 -3.39 21.61
C THR A 92 16.94 -4.23 20.97
N GLY A 93 17.91 -4.72 21.75
CA GLY A 93 18.98 -5.59 21.26
C GLY A 93 18.42 -6.95 20.86
N ARG A 94 17.57 -7.53 21.71
CA ARG A 94 16.85 -8.77 21.43
C ARG A 94 15.88 -8.62 20.26
N MET A 95 15.14 -7.52 20.20
CA MET A 95 14.27 -7.20 19.06
C MET A 95 15.08 -7.15 17.75
N ALA A 96 16.26 -6.52 17.75
CA ALA A 96 17.13 -6.44 16.58
C ALA A 96 17.65 -7.82 16.15
N ASP A 97 17.98 -8.71 17.09
CA ASP A 97 18.38 -10.09 16.78
C ASP A 97 17.24 -10.85 16.09
N VAL A 98 16.02 -10.77 16.64
CA VAL A 98 14.83 -11.43 16.09
C VAL A 98 14.48 -10.86 14.73
N PHE A 99 14.53 -9.53 14.57
CA PHE A 99 14.29 -8.88 13.30
C PHE A 99 15.31 -9.34 12.25
N ALA A 100 16.61 -9.26 12.53
CA ALA A 100 17.66 -9.63 11.58
C ALA A 100 17.57 -11.10 11.14
N ALA A 101 17.32 -12.02 12.07
CA ALA A 101 17.17 -13.45 11.77
C ALA A 101 15.87 -13.80 11.03
N GLY A 102 14.82 -12.98 11.19
CA GLY A 102 13.54 -13.16 10.52
C GLY A 102 13.45 -12.56 9.12
N VAL A 103 14.47 -11.83 8.65
CA VAL A 103 14.51 -11.29 7.29
C VAL A 103 14.64 -12.41 6.28
N VAL A 104 13.82 -12.37 5.22
CA VAL A 104 13.83 -13.32 4.11
C VAL A 104 13.91 -12.57 2.78
N GLY A 105 14.67 -13.08 1.81
CA GLY A 105 14.60 -12.63 0.43
C GLY A 105 13.47 -13.36 -0.30
N ALA A 106 12.57 -12.65 -0.95
CA ALA A 106 11.54 -13.21 -1.83
C ALA A 106 11.98 -13.07 -3.28
N LEU A 107 12.10 -14.19 -3.99
CA LEU A 107 12.38 -14.19 -5.43
C LEU A 107 11.09 -13.88 -6.20
N ASP A 108 11.15 -12.98 -7.18
CA ASP A 108 10.04 -12.72 -8.10
C ASP A 108 10.16 -13.51 -9.41
N GLU A 109 9.17 -13.37 -10.30
CA GLU A 109 9.14 -14.05 -11.61
C GLU A 109 10.31 -13.68 -12.53
N ARG A 110 10.93 -12.51 -12.32
CA ARG A 110 12.08 -12.03 -13.09
C ARG A 110 13.41 -12.53 -12.53
N GLY A 111 13.38 -13.16 -11.36
CA GLY A 111 14.57 -13.58 -10.62
C GLY A 111 15.20 -12.47 -9.77
N ASP A 112 14.49 -11.34 -9.59
CA ASP A 112 14.88 -10.28 -8.68
C ASP A 112 14.51 -10.66 -7.24
N ILE A 113 15.23 -10.11 -6.26
CA ILE A 113 15.03 -10.42 -4.85
C ILE A 113 14.49 -9.21 -4.12
N GLY A 114 13.28 -9.32 -3.56
CA GLY A 114 12.71 -8.36 -2.63
C GLY A 114 12.94 -8.77 -1.18
N VAL A 115 13.28 -7.83 -0.30
CA VAL A 115 13.44 -8.11 1.13
C VAL A 115 12.07 -8.13 1.81
N VAL A 116 11.76 -9.23 2.51
CA VAL A 116 10.57 -9.39 3.34
C VAL A 116 10.98 -9.25 4.80
N GLU A 117 10.50 -8.19 5.42
CA GLU A 117 10.71 -7.92 6.84
C GLU A 117 9.76 -8.78 7.70
N PRO A 118 10.23 -9.31 8.85
CA PRO A 118 9.39 -10.13 9.71
C PRO A 118 8.25 -9.35 10.36
N PHE A 119 8.47 -8.06 10.65
CA PHE A 119 7.48 -7.12 11.16
C PHE A 119 7.90 -5.70 10.78
N ALA A 120 6.99 -4.73 10.84
CA ALA A 120 7.34 -3.33 10.57
C ALA A 120 8.24 -2.79 11.69
N LEU A 121 9.53 -2.57 11.42
CA LEU A 121 10.44 -1.98 12.38
C LEU A 121 10.16 -0.47 12.50
N PRO A 122 9.87 0.07 13.69
CA PRO A 122 9.58 1.49 13.84
C PRO A 122 10.81 2.38 13.68
N TYR A 123 12.02 1.81 13.63
CA TYR A 123 13.27 2.57 13.64
C TYR A 123 13.90 2.62 12.24
N PRO A 124 14.55 3.74 11.88
CA PRO A 124 15.28 3.85 10.61
C PRO A 124 16.36 2.78 10.53
N HIS A 125 16.39 2.06 9.42
CA HIS A 125 17.34 0.98 9.21
C HIS A 125 17.72 0.83 7.74
N THR A 126 18.83 0.14 7.49
CA THR A 126 19.36 -0.10 6.15
C THR A 126 19.99 -1.49 6.06
N TYR A 127 19.88 -2.10 4.89
CA TYR A 127 20.54 -3.35 4.53
C TYR A 127 21.78 -3.08 3.70
N THR A 128 22.92 -3.61 4.13
CA THR A 128 24.17 -3.59 3.36
C THR A 128 24.52 -5.02 2.98
N TRP A 129 24.13 -5.41 1.78
CA TRP A 129 24.42 -6.74 1.24
C TRP A 129 25.85 -6.83 0.74
N ARG A 130 26.49 -7.99 0.96
CA ARG A 130 27.88 -8.25 0.59
C ARG A 130 27.99 -9.29 -0.52
N LYS A 131 27.18 -10.35 -0.46
CA LYS A 131 27.18 -11.40 -1.48
C LYS A 131 25.83 -12.10 -1.63
N VAL A 132 25.61 -12.67 -2.82
CA VAL A 132 24.54 -13.62 -3.12
C VAL A 132 25.17 -15.00 -3.28
N ARG A 133 24.61 -16.00 -2.62
CA ARG A 133 24.97 -17.41 -2.79
C ARG A 133 23.90 -18.11 -3.61
N PHE A 134 24.30 -18.94 -4.55
CA PHE A 134 23.42 -19.67 -5.46
C PHE A 134 23.39 -21.16 -5.12
N LEU A 135 22.27 -21.83 -5.47
CA LEU A 135 22.06 -23.25 -5.18
C LEU A 135 23.09 -24.19 -5.81
N ASP A 136 23.75 -23.77 -6.90
CA ASP A 136 24.83 -24.52 -7.53
C ASP A 136 26.18 -24.37 -6.79
N GLY A 137 26.18 -23.69 -5.64
CA GLY A 137 27.30 -23.56 -4.72
C GLY A 137 28.25 -22.40 -5.01
N GLY A 138 27.98 -21.58 -6.04
CA GLY A 138 28.81 -20.41 -6.30
C GLY A 138 28.30 -19.13 -5.63
N ASP A 139 29.23 -18.28 -5.21
CA ASP A 139 28.95 -16.99 -4.57
C ASP A 139 29.33 -15.84 -5.51
N ILE A 140 28.56 -14.76 -5.49
CA ILE A 140 28.86 -13.51 -6.20
C ILE A 140 28.85 -12.36 -5.21
N ALA A 141 30.01 -11.71 -5.04
CA ALA A 141 30.12 -10.49 -4.26
C ALA A 141 29.47 -9.32 -5.02
N LEU A 142 28.77 -8.44 -4.30
CA LEU A 142 28.04 -7.33 -4.91
C LEU A 142 28.96 -6.22 -5.46
N ASP A 143 30.19 -6.14 -4.98
CA ASP A 143 31.24 -5.24 -5.46
C ASP A 143 32.09 -5.85 -6.59
N ALA A 144 31.83 -7.10 -6.97
CA ALA A 144 32.58 -7.75 -8.03
C ALA A 144 32.25 -7.11 -9.39
N PRO A 145 33.27 -6.76 -10.21
CA PRO A 145 33.02 -6.41 -11.60
C PRO A 145 32.33 -7.59 -12.30
N ALA A 146 31.49 -7.29 -13.32
CA ALA A 146 30.73 -8.27 -14.09
C ALA A 146 31.66 -9.28 -14.80
N ARG A 147 32.17 -10.26 -14.07
CA ARG A 147 33.14 -11.26 -14.52
C ARG A 147 32.50 -12.62 -14.78
N SER A 148 31.28 -12.83 -14.28
CA SER A 148 30.51 -14.08 -14.36
C SER A 148 29.27 -13.99 -15.26
N GLY A 149 29.08 -12.88 -15.98
CA GLY A 149 27.86 -12.63 -16.78
C GLY A 149 26.63 -12.26 -15.94
N VAL A 150 26.73 -12.29 -14.61
CA VAL A 150 25.69 -11.83 -13.69
C VAL A 150 26.02 -10.43 -13.20
N THR A 151 25.08 -9.50 -13.30
CA THR A 151 25.15 -8.15 -12.72
C THR A 151 24.10 -8.01 -11.64
N ILE A 152 24.49 -7.47 -10.48
CA ILE A 152 23.59 -7.26 -9.34
C ILE A 152 23.50 -5.76 -9.09
N SER A 153 22.28 -5.24 -9.12
CA SER A 153 21.99 -3.84 -8.77
C SER A 153 21.18 -3.82 -7.48
N VAL A 154 21.57 -2.97 -6.52
CA VAL A 154 20.89 -2.85 -5.23
C VAL A 154 20.02 -1.59 -5.22
N GLY A 155 18.74 -1.76 -4.91
CA GLY A 155 17.78 -0.68 -4.75
C GLY A 155 18.01 0.15 -3.48
N GLN A 156 17.18 1.17 -3.28
CA GLN A 156 17.28 2.04 -2.11
C GLN A 156 17.21 1.24 -0.80
N GLN A 157 18.08 1.61 0.16
CA GLN A 157 18.20 0.98 1.49
C GLN A 157 18.50 -0.52 1.47
N GLY A 158 18.80 -1.11 0.30
CA GLY A 158 19.03 -2.54 0.14
C GLY A 158 17.77 -3.41 0.17
N GLN A 159 16.58 -2.83 0.05
CA GLN A 159 15.32 -3.60 0.13
C GLN A 159 14.98 -4.39 -1.15
N ALA A 160 15.68 -4.14 -2.25
CA ALA A 160 15.50 -4.87 -3.50
C ALA A 160 16.84 -5.09 -4.19
N LEU A 161 17.02 -6.25 -4.83
CA LEU A 161 18.19 -6.58 -5.63
C LEU A 161 17.72 -7.05 -7.02
N THR A 162 18.20 -6.40 -8.07
CA THR A 162 17.94 -6.83 -9.45
C THR A 162 19.08 -7.69 -9.96
N LEU A 163 18.76 -8.91 -10.42
CA LEU A 163 19.73 -9.89 -10.90
C LEU A 163 19.63 -10.01 -12.42
N SER A 164 20.59 -9.46 -13.13
CA SER A 164 20.69 -9.62 -14.59
C SER A 164 21.61 -10.78 -14.94
N GLN A 165 21.08 -11.84 -15.54
CA GLN A 165 21.80 -13.06 -15.89
C GLN A 165 21.72 -13.34 -17.40
N PRO A 166 22.70 -14.05 -18.01
CA PRO A 166 22.67 -14.39 -19.44
C PRO A 166 21.52 -15.35 -19.76
N ALA A 167 20.93 -15.21 -20.95
CA ALA A 167 19.89 -16.11 -21.42
C ALA A 167 20.39 -17.56 -21.46
N GLY A 168 19.66 -18.48 -20.81
CA GLY A 168 19.99 -19.91 -20.75
C GLY A 168 20.91 -20.34 -19.59
N ALA A 169 21.36 -19.40 -18.74
CA ALA A 169 22.22 -19.68 -17.58
C ALA A 169 21.64 -19.08 -16.28
N LEU A 170 20.32 -19.24 -16.05
CA LEU A 170 19.66 -18.74 -14.85
C LEU A 170 20.11 -19.55 -13.63
N ARG A 171 20.89 -18.91 -12.76
CA ARG A 171 21.26 -19.44 -11.45
C ARG A 171 20.23 -19.00 -10.44
N THR A 172 19.82 -19.92 -9.56
CA THR A 172 18.80 -19.66 -8.54
C THR A 172 19.48 -19.21 -7.23
N PRO A 173 19.20 -18.00 -6.73
CA PRO A 173 19.71 -17.54 -5.45
C PRO A 173 19.20 -18.42 -4.30
N GLU A 174 20.09 -18.73 -3.37
CA GLU A 174 19.81 -19.52 -2.16
C GLU A 174 19.80 -18.64 -0.91
N SER A 175 20.76 -17.71 -0.81
CA SER A 175 20.89 -16.84 0.36
C SER A 175 21.59 -15.51 0.03
N LEU A 176 21.35 -14.52 0.89
CA LEU A 176 21.99 -13.22 0.91
C LEU A 176 22.76 -13.06 2.22
N ASP A 177 24.05 -12.73 2.11
CA ASP A 177 24.85 -12.37 3.27
C ASP A 177 25.11 -10.86 3.29
N GLY A 178 24.96 -10.27 4.47
CA GLY A 178 25.05 -8.83 4.63
C GLY A 178 25.03 -8.37 6.06
N GLU A 179 24.60 -7.14 6.25
CA GLU A 179 24.53 -6.50 7.56
C GLU A 179 23.30 -5.58 7.64
N LEU A 180 22.58 -5.68 8.75
CA LEU A 180 21.51 -4.77 9.12
C LEU A 180 22.08 -3.71 10.05
N THR A 181 21.83 -2.44 9.73
CA THR A 181 22.09 -1.31 10.63
C THR A 181 20.78 -0.66 11.04
N ILE A 182 20.54 -0.53 12.35
CA ILE A 182 19.37 0.12 12.94
C ILE A 182 19.84 1.33 13.73
N ALA A 183 19.30 2.51 13.41
CA ALA A 183 19.56 3.74 14.16
C ALA A 183 18.47 3.91 15.23
N LEU A 184 18.80 3.63 16.50
CA LEU A 184 17.85 3.82 17.58
C LEU A 184 17.68 5.32 17.88
N PRO A 185 16.45 5.78 18.13
CA PRO A 185 16.23 7.15 18.56
C PRO A 185 16.68 7.35 20.01
N LYS A 186 17.09 8.59 20.34
CA LYS A 186 17.34 9.01 21.72
C LYS A 186 16.05 9.02 22.55
N SER A 187 14.94 9.36 21.90
CA SER A 187 13.60 9.39 22.48
C SER A 187 12.53 9.34 21.39
N THR A 188 11.33 8.88 21.72
CA THR A 188 10.18 8.77 20.80
C THR A 188 8.97 9.58 21.28
N PRO A 189 9.07 10.93 21.42
CA PRO A 189 7.93 11.75 21.80
C PRO A 189 6.82 11.63 20.76
N HIS A 190 5.56 11.67 21.23
CA HIS A 190 4.39 11.59 20.37
C HIS A 190 3.31 12.59 20.78
N ALA A 191 2.41 12.91 19.85
CA ALA A 191 1.24 13.73 20.07
C ALA A 191 0.02 13.21 19.30
N ASP A 192 -1.13 13.24 19.96
CA ASP A 192 -2.42 12.82 19.40
C ASP A 192 -3.27 14.02 18.95
N PHE A 193 -3.60 14.10 17.68
CA PHE A 193 -4.47 15.14 17.12
C PHE A 193 -5.88 14.60 16.87
N THR A 194 -6.87 15.43 17.16
CA THR A 194 -8.29 15.20 16.86
C THR A 194 -8.82 16.32 15.97
N PRO A 195 -10.03 16.23 15.40
CA PRO A 195 -10.65 17.36 14.70
C PRO A 195 -10.70 18.66 15.52
N ALA A 196 -10.76 18.58 16.86
CA ALA A 196 -10.73 19.74 17.74
C ALA A 196 -9.35 20.44 17.82
N ASP A 197 -8.30 19.81 17.29
CA ASP A 197 -6.92 20.31 17.24
C ASP A 197 -6.55 20.95 15.90
N LEU A 198 -7.50 21.10 14.97
CA LEU A 198 -7.25 21.70 13.67
C LEU A 198 -6.59 23.08 13.82
N GLY A 199 -5.45 23.25 13.12
CA GLY A 199 -4.65 24.47 13.14
C GLY A 199 -3.82 24.70 14.40
N LYS A 200 -3.89 23.83 15.41
CA LYS A 200 -3.12 23.96 16.67
C LYS A 200 -1.80 23.19 16.57
N PRO A 201 -0.64 23.86 16.58
CA PRO A 201 0.65 23.18 16.55
C PRO A 201 0.95 22.46 17.87
N ARG A 202 1.67 21.34 17.79
CA ARG A 202 2.26 20.63 18.93
C ARG A 202 3.73 20.37 18.66
N THR A 203 4.58 20.69 19.63
CA THR A 203 6.03 20.56 19.50
C THR A 203 6.49 19.16 19.91
N LEU A 204 7.29 18.52 19.05
CA LEU A 204 7.99 17.27 19.31
C LEU A 204 9.45 17.47 18.92
N GLY A 205 10.36 17.46 19.90
CA GLY A 205 11.76 17.83 19.67
C GLY A 205 11.88 19.25 19.11
N ASP A 206 12.65 19.42 18.03
CA ASP A 206 12.88 20.70 17.37
C ASP A 206 11.84 21.05 16.30
N PHE A 207 10.76 20.26 16.19
CA PHE A 207 9.73 20.41 15.16
C PHE A 207 8.36 20.69 15.76
N ALA A 208 7.56 21.49 15.07
CA ALA A 208 6.15 21.71 15.38
C ALA A 208 5.28 21.03 14.31
N PHE A 209 4.37 20.17 14.77
CA PHE A 209 3.41 19.43 13.94
C PHE A 209 2.02 20.03 14.09
N THR A 210 1.34 20.30 12.98
CA THR A 210 0.01 20.90 12.99
C THR A 210 -0.95 20.07 12.16
N LEU A 211 -2.09 19.64 12.74
CA LEU A 211 -3.17 19.07 11.95
C LEU A 211 -3.78 20.15 11.06
N ARG A 212 -3.63 20.00 9.74
CA ARG A 212 -4.14 20.95 8.73
C ARG A 212 -5.52 20.56 8.24
N SER A 213 -5.75 19.27 8.01
CA SER A 213 -7.05 18.74 7.63
C SER A 213 -7.23 17.30 8.10
N ILE A 214 -8.48 16.95 8.35
CA ILE A 214 -8.97 15.60 8.55
C ILE A 214 -10.31 15.52 7.82
N ASP A 215 -10.38 14.69 6.78
CA ASP A 215 -11.56 14.58 5.91
C ASP A 215 -11.84 13.10 5.65
N GLY A 216 -12.68 12.52 6.50
CA GLY A 216 -13.00 11.10 6.53
C GLY A 216 -11.74 10.24 6.72
N HIS A 217 -11.21 9.75 5.61
CA HIS A 217 -10.05 8.86 5.57
C HIS A 217 -8.71 9.58 5.31
N ARG A 218 -8.75 10.87 4.98
CA ARG A 218 -7.56 11.66 4.64
C ARG A 218 -7.09 12.53 5.80
N VAL A 219 -5.78 12.68 5.90
CA VAL A 219 -5.13 13.51 6.92
C VAL A 219 -4.04 14.35 6.26
N GLU A 220 -3.96 15.61 6.64
CA GLU A 220 -2.82 16.47 6.33
C GLU A 220 -2.18 17.00 7.62
N ILE A 221 -0.88 16.75 7.79
CA ILE A 221 -0.04 17.27 8.87
C ILE A 221 0.97 18.24 8.25
N GLY A 222 1.00 19.48 8.76
CA GLY A 222 2.06 20.43 8.48
C GLY A 222 3.22 20.27 9.45
N VAL A 223 4.44 20.45 8.97
CA VAL A 223 5.66 20.41 9.77
C VAL A 223 6.45 21.70 9.54
N THR A 224 6.83 22.33 10.64
CA THR A 224 7.77 23.47 10.67
C THR A 224 8.85 23.20 11.70
N GLN A 225 9.95 23.93 11.63
CA GLN A 225 10.86 24.02 12.78
C GLN A 225 10.14 24.72 13.94
N ALA A 226 10.49 24.40 15.18
CA ALA A 226 9.79 24.89 16.37
C ALA A 226 9.86 26.42 16.54
N ASP A 227 10.90 27.05 15.97
CA ASP A 227 11.07 28.50 15.87
C ASP A 227 10.24 29.16 14.74
N GLY A 228 9.48 28.35 13.98
CA GLY A 228 8.65 28.80 12.87
C GLY A 228 9.36 28.87 11.51
N VAL A 229 10.62 28.44 11.42
CA VAL A 229 11.42 28.45 10.18
C VAL A 229 11.28 27.12 9.42
N SER A 230 11.82 27.07 8.20
CA SER A 230 11.93 25.86 7.38
C SER A 230 12.59 24.73 8.16
N PRO A 231 12.00 23.52 8.23
CA PRO A 231 12.59 22.41 8.95
C PRO A 231 13.91 21.98 8.29
N GLN A 232 15.04 22.48 8.80
CA GLN A 232 16.37 22.06 8.37
C GLN A 232 16.72 20.72 9.03
N GLY A 233 17.31 19.80 8.26
CA GLY A 233 17.70 18.48 8.78
C GLY A 233 16.53 17.53 9.10
N PHE A 234 15.31 17.87 8.70
CA PHE A 234 14.16 17.00 8.87
C PHE A 234 14.25 15.77 7.98
N ASN A 235 14.04 14.60 8.58
CA ASN A 235 13.97 13.34 7.88
C ASN A 235 12.55 12.77 8.06
N SER A 236 11.77 12.68 6.98
CA SER A 236 10.44 12.10 7.03
C SER A 236 10.43 10.64 7.49
N ASN A 237 11.53 9.90 7.30
CA ASN A 237 11.64 8.51 7.77
C ASN A 237 11.79 8.43 9.30
N ALA A 238 12.09 9.54 9.96
CA ALA A 238 12.10 9.65 11.42
C ALA A 238 10.72 10.04 12.00
N VAL A 239 9.67 10.09 11.19
CA VAL A 239 8.30 10.40 11.65
C VAL A 239 7.35 9.27 11.28
N LEU A 240 6.67 8.73 12.29
CA LEU A 240 5.55 7.81 12.13
C LEU A 240 4.24 8.58 12.31
N ILE A 241 3.32 8.42 11.38
CA ILE A 241 1.97 8.99 11.46
C ILE A 241 0.98 7.84 11.33
N GLU A 242 0.19 7.64 12.38
CA GLU A 242 -0.84 6.61 12.48
C GLU A 242 -2.20 7.28 12.57
N ALA A 243 -3.20 6.73 11.88
CA ALA A 243 -4.59 7.08 12.11
C ALA A 243 -5.24 5.99 12.94
N LEU A 244 -6.10 6.40 13.86
CA LEU A 244 -6.87 5.53 14.73
C LEU A 244 -8.36 5.76 14.44
N ASP A 245 -9.12 4.68 14.38
CA ASP A 245 -10.58 4.75 14.30
C ASP A 245 -11.21 5.15 15.65
N ALA A 246 -12.54 5.22 15.69
CA ALA A 246 -13.28 5.56 16.90
C ALA A 246 -13.11 4.54 18.04
N GLY A 247 -12.77 3.28 17.72
CA GLY A 247 -12.44 2.23 18.68
C GLY A 247 -10.98 2.28 19.15
N GLY A 248 -10.17 3.20 18.63
CA GLY A 248 -8.76 3.32 18.94
C GLY A 248 -7.86 2.31 18.22
N GLN A 249 -8.36 1.62 17.20
CA GLN A 249 -7.59 0.67 16.40
C GLN A 249 -6.84 1.39 15.27
N PRO A 250 -5.55 1.09 15.03
CA PRO A 250 -4.82 1.70 13.93
C PRO A 250 -5.38 1.29 12.58
N LEU A 251 -5.47 2.24 11.67
CA LEU A 251 -5.94 2.06 10.31
C LEU A 251 -4.76 1.82 9.36
N PHE A 252 -4.95 0.95 8.39
CA PHE A 252 -3.96 0.71 7.35
C PHE A 252 -3.75 1.96 6.50
N ASN A 253 -2.50 2.38 6.38
CA ASN A 253 -2.10 3.48 5.50
C ASN A 253 -1.83 2.94 4.09
N HIS A 254 -2.49 3.49 3.07
CA HIS A 254 -2.29 3.08 1.68
C HIS A 254 -1.67 4.17 0.79
N VAL A 255 -1.61 5.43 1.27
CA VAL A 255 -0.94 6.52 0.56
C VAL A 255 -0.21 7.40 1.55
N ARG A 256 1.07 7.64 1.28
CA ARG A 256 1.92 8.58 2.02
C ARG A 256 2.57 9.53 1.04
N LEU A 257 2.29 10.82 1.18
CA LEU A 257 2.90 11.88 0.38
C LEU A 257 3.56 12.91 1.28
N TRP A 258 4.88 13.03 1.14
CA TRP A 258 5.66 14.12 1.72
C TRP A 258 6.05 15.10 0.62
N GLY A 259 5.98 16.38 0.92
CA GLY A 259 6.53 17.40 0.03
C GLY A 259 6.13 18.82 0.40
N SER A 260 6.52 19.74 -0.48
CA SER A 260 6.17 21.14 -0.36
C SER A 260 4.67 21.40 -0.52
N ALA A 261 4.23 22.56 -0.07
CA ALA A 261 2.88 23.07 -0.29
C ALA A 261 2.54 23.37 -1.76
N THR A 262 3.49 23.27 -2.69
CA THR A 262 3.27 23.60 -4.10
C THR A 262 2.30 22.60 -4.74
N PRO A 263 1.11 23.04 -5.19
CA PRO A 263 0.13 22.14 -5.79
C PRO A 263 0.64 21.49 -7.09
N LEU A 264 0.16 20.28 -7.37
CA LEU A 264 0.52 19.55 -8.59
C LEU A 264 0.19 20.35 -9.87
N ASP A 265 -0.90 21.11 -9.89
CA ASP A 265 -1.26 21.96 -11.03
C ASP A 265 -0.17 22.96 -11.41
N ALA A 266 0.42 23.63 -10.42
CA ALA A 266 1.50 24.58 -10.64
C ALA A 266 2.75 23.88 -11.21
N ARG A 267 3.02 22.65 -10.75
CA ARG A 267 4.11 21.81 -11.26
C ARG A 267 3.90 21.38 -12.71
N VAL A 268 2.66 21.00 -13.06
CA VAL A 268 2.27 20.66 -14.43
C VAL A 268 2.37 21.87 -15.36
N GLN A 269 1.96 23.06 -14.89
CA GLN A 269 2.11 24.31 -15.64
C GLN A 269 3.59 24.66 -15.89
N ALA A 270 4.44 24.51 -14.88
CA ALA A 270 5.89 24.71 -15.03
C ALA A 270 6.48 23.74 -16.06
N PHE A 271 6.07 22.46 -16.02
CA PHE A 271 6.44 21.48 -17.02
C PHE A 271 5.97 21.88 -18.43
N ASP A 272 4.73 22.34 -18.59
CA ASP A 272 4.21 22.78 -19.88
C ASP A 272 5.02 23.94 -20.47
N HIS A 273 5.44 24.89 -19.62
CA HIS A 273 6.29 26.00 -20.02
C HIS A 273 7.70 25.53 -20.44
N LEU A 274 8.36 24.72 -19.62
CA LEU A 274 9.72 24.22 -19.91
C LEU A 274 9.75 23.32 -21.16
N SER A 275 8.76 22.44 -21.31
CA SER A 275 8.64 21.59 -22.51
C SER A 275 8.40 22.41 -23.78
N ALA A 276 7.65 23.52 -23.71
CA ALA A 276 7.48 24.44 -24.84
C ALA A 276 8.78 25.17 -25.20
N GLN A 277 9.54 25.64 -24.20
CA GLN A 277 10.84 26.28 -24.43
C GLN A 277 11.85 25.31 -25.07
N ALA A 278 11.86 24.04 -24.63
CA ALA A 278 12.72 23.00 -25.19
C ALA A 278 12.33 22.65 -26.64
N ALA A 279 11.02 22.54 -26.93
CA ALA A 279 10.54 22.30 -28.29
C ALA A 279 10.88 23.48 -29.24
N ALA A 280 10.91 24.71 -28.72
CA ALA A 280 11.36 25.90 -29.45
C ALA A 280 12.90 26.02 -29.54
N GLY A 281 13.67 25.09 -28.96
CA GLY A 281 15.14 25.13 -28.96
C GLY A 281 15.76 26.18 -28.03
N THR A 282 14.97 26.80 -27.16
CA THR A 282 15.40 27.87 -26.23
C THR A 282 15.80 27.36 -24.85
N LEU A 283 15.60 26.06 -24.60
CA LEU A 283 15.96 25.40 -23.35
C LEU A 283 16.72 24.11 -23.67
N THR A 284 17.93 23.99 -23.11
CA THR A 284 18.64 22.72 -22.98
C THR A 284 19.03 22.48 -21.53
N VAL A 285 19.00 21.22 -21.13
CA VAL A 285 19.41 20.72 -19.81
C VAL A 285 20.17 19.41 -19.96
N PRO A 286 21.18 19.16 -19.12
CA PRO A 286 21.98 17.93 -19.20
C PRO A 286 21.25 16.71 -18.61
N ASP A 287 20.32 16.93 -17.66
CA ASP A 287 19.66 15.86 -16.91
C ASP A 287 18.34 16.33 -16.27
N THR A 288 17.61 15.36 -15.71
CA THR A 288 16.33 15.57 -15.01
C THR A 288 16.48 16.38 -13.73
N ALA A 289 17.59 16.23 -12.99
CA ALA A 289 17.81 16.97 -11.74
C ALA A 289 17.86 18.48 -12.01
N THR A 290 18.64 18.90 -13.01
CA THR A 290 18.74 20.29 -13.46
C THR A 290 17.38 20.83 -13.92
N LEU A 291 16.59 20.00 -14.60
CA LEU A 291 15.25 20.39 -15.05
C LEU A 291 14.27 20.60 -13.88
N LEU A 292 14.27 19.69 -12.91
CA LEU A 292 13.46 19.80 -11.68
C LEU A 292 13.82 21.07 -10.89
N ASP A 293 15.11 21.39 -10.82
CA ASP A 293 15.60 22.60 -10.18
C ASP A 293 15.09 23.87 -10.89
N ARG A 294 15.18 23.91 -12.23
CA ARG A 294 14.63 25.00 -13.04
C ARG A 294 13.11 25.12 -12.93
N ALA A 295 12.41 24.00 -12.73
CA ALA A 295 10.98 23.99 -12.48
C ALA A 295 10.60 24.53 -11.09
N GLY A 296 11.59 24.83 -10.23
CA GLY A 296 11.35 25.28 -8.86
C GLY A 296 10.82 24.16 -7.97
N PHE A 297 11.10 22.90 -8.30
CA PHE A 297 10.62 21.76 -7.50
C PHE A 297 11.51 21.51 -6.27
N ARG A 298 12.63 22.23 -6.13
CA ARG A 298 13.42 22.27 -4.90
C ARG A 298 12.60 22.84 -3.74
N GLU A 299 12.62 22.14 -2.62
CA GLU A 299 11.94 22.55 -1.40
C GLU A 299 12.57 23.83 -0.83
N THR A 300 11.90 24.96 -1.05
CA THR A 300 12.42 26.30 -0.70
C THR A 300 11.49 27.09 0.24
N GLY A 301 10.36 26.50 0.68
CA GLY A 301 9.24 27.22 1.28
C GLY A 301 8.99 27.05 2.78
N GLY A 302 9.85 26.33 3.50
CA GLY A 302 9.81 26.24 4.95
C GLY A 302 8.59 25.65 5.66
N GLN A 303 7.70 25.01 4.91
CA GLN A 303 6.63 24.19 5.49
C GLN A 303 6.55 22.88 4.70
N LEU A 304 6.87 21.78 5.38
CA LEU A 304 6.66 20.45 4.83
C LEU A 304 5.23 20.02 5.13
N ARG A 305 4.65 19.25 4.22
CA ARG A 305 3.33 18.65 4.40
C ARG A 305 3.41 17.15 4.24
N ALA A 306 2.82 16.47 5.20
CA ALA A 306 2.52 15.06 5.19
C ALA A 306 1.05 14.89 4.86
N ARG A 307 0.74 14.27 3.72
CA ARG A 307 -0.63 13.92 3.32
C ARG A 307 -0.77 12.42 3.27
N TYR A 308 -1.76 11.91 3.99
CA TYR A 308 -1.98 10.50 4.22
C TYR A 308 -3.41 10.13 3.86
N ALA A 309 -3.59 8.91 3.34
CA ALA A 309 -4.90 8.30 3.18
C ALA A 309 -4.90 6.94 3.87
N PHE A 310 -5.89 6.73 4.72
CA PHE A 310 -6.05 5.52 5.52
C PHE A 310 -7.24 4.70 5.04
N GLN A 311 -7.24 3.39 5.30
CA GLN A 311 -8.36 2.51 4.98
C GLN A 311 -9.37 2.51 6.14
N GLY A 312 -10.14 3.58 6.27
CA GLY A 312 -11.18 3.71 7.29
C GLY A 312 -11.48 5.17 7.65
N GLN A 313 -12.45 5.36 8.55
CA GLN A 313 -12.77 6.69 9.09
C GLN A 313 -11.77 7.06 10.19
N VAL A 314 -11.07 8.18 10.03
CA VAL A 314 -10.09 8.66 11.00
C VAL A 314 -10.79 9.41 12.11
N ALA A 315 -10.65 8.94 13.34
CA ALA A 315 -11.12 9.66 14.54
C ALA A 315 -9.99 10.46 15.20
N ARG A 316 -8.77 9.92 15.17
CA ARG A 316 -7.58 10.50 15.80
C ARG A 316 -6.34 10.20 14.98
N VAL A 317 -5.36 11.09 15.02
CA VAL A 317 -4.06 10.93 14.37
C VAL A 317 -2.96 10.98 15.41
N ARG A 318 -2.11 9.98 15.47
CA ARG A 318 -0.92 9.97 16.32
C ARG A 318 0.31 10.27 15.47
N VAL A 319 1.07 11.28 15.87
CA VAL A 319 2.37 11.61 15.27
C VAL A 319 3.45 11.26 16.28
N THR A 320 4.39 10.40 15.90
CA THR A 320 5.53 9.99 16.72
C THR A 320 6.82 10.39 16.00
N LEU A 321 7.69 11.13 16.70
CA LEU A 321 9.00 11.54 16.20
C LEU A 321 10.10 10.65 16.80
N MET A 322 10.95 10.10 15.95
CA MET A 322 12.18 9.41 16.34
C MET A 322 13.31 10.45 16.42
N VAL A 323 13.63 10.92 17.63
CA VAL A 323 14.69 11.93 17.81
C VAL A 323 16.06 11.30 17.54
N PRO A 324 16.89 11.84 16.62
CA PRO A 324 18.17 11.25 16.27
C PRO A 324 19.19 11.31 17.42
N GLY A 325 20.28 10.54 17.29
CA GLY A 325 21.41 10.57 18.23
C GLY A 325 21.37 9.50 19.33
N GLY A 326 20.55 8.45 19.17
CA GLY A 326 20.65 7.25 20.00
C GLY A 326 21.76 6.30 19.52
N ALA A 327 21.81 5.10 20.11
CA ALA A 327 22.77 4.07 19.75
C ALA A 327 22.47 3.48 18.35
N THR A 328 23.51 3.04 17.67
CA THR A 328 23.39 2.25 16.44
C THR A 328 23.56 0.78 16.76
N LEU A 329 22.61 -0.05 16.33
CA LEU A 329 22.73 -1.50 16.39
C LEU A 329 23.10 -2.05 15.03
N THR A 330 24.05 -2.97 15.01
CA THR A 330 24.51 -3.67 13.82
C THR A 330 24.34 -5.16 14.02
N ARG A 331 23.77 -5.87 13.04
CA ARG A 331 23.57 -7.32 13.06
C ARG A 331 24.00 -7.97 11.75
N PRO A 332 24.72 -9.11 11.79
CA PRO A 332 24.98 -9.87 10.58
C PRO A 332 23.67 -10.42 10.01
N LEU A 333 23.59 -10.49 8.69
CA LEU A 333 22.49 -11.11 7.97
C LEU A 333 23.00 -12.34 7.24
N ALA A 334 22.30 -13.46 7.45
CA ALA A 334 22.43 -14.70 6.69
C ALA A 334 21.01 -15.09 6.24
N THR A 335 20.53 -14.39 5.23
CA THR A 335 19.12 -14.34 4.84
C THR A 335 18.84 -15.41 3.80
N SER A 336 17.90 -16.32 4.08
CA SER A 336 17.41 -17.28 3.09
C SER A 336 16.67 -16.56 1.96
N VAL A 337 16.88 -16.98 0.71
CA VAL A 337 16.10 -16.54 -0.44
C VAL A 337 15.09 -17.62 -0.78
N LEU A 338 13.81 -17.28 -0.65
CA LEU A 338 12.67 -18.15 -0.88
C LEU A 338 11.89 -17.66 -2.11
N PRO A 339 11.55 -18.55 -3.05
CA PRO A 339 10.69 -18.21 -4.17
C PRO A 339 9.22 -18.32 -3.73
N LEU A 340 8.83 -17.42 -2.85
CA LEU A 340 7.48 -17.34 -2.30
C LEU A 340 6.46 -17.16 -3.43
N GLY A 341 5.38 -17.93 -3.41
CA GLY A 341 4.35 -17.90 -4.45
C GLY A 341 4.70 -18.68 -5.73
N HIS A 342 5.88 -19.32 -5.80
CA HIS A 342 6.30 -20.11 -6.96
C HIS A 342 6.30 -21.61 -6.67
N THR A 343 6.35 -22.40 -7.75
CA THR A 343 6.52 -23.85 -7.69
C THR A 343 7.97 -24.22 -7.95
N LEU A 344 8.58 -24.94 -7.01
CA LEU A 344 9.92 -25.49 -7.15
C LEU A 344 9.88 -26.99 -7.41
N ARG A 345 10.94 -27.49 -8.05
CA ARG A 345 11.10 -28.91 -8.35
C ARG A 345 12.30 -29.47 -7.61
N ASN A 346 12.14 -30.65 -7.02
CA ASN A 346 13.22 -31.44 -6.43
C ASN A 346 14.08 -30.66 -5.40
N MET A 347 13.44 -29.79 -4.61
CA MET A 347 14.12 -29.02 -3.57
C MET A 347 13.81 -29.61 -2.19
N ASP A 348 14.84 -29.78 -1.36
CA ASP A 348 14.66 -30.06 0.06
C ASP A 348 14.68 -28.72 0.81
N LEU A 349 13.64 -28.47 1.61
CA LEU A 349 13.50 -27.23 2.36
C LEU A 349 13.93 -27.45 3.82
N THR A 350 14.70 -26.51 4.32
CA THR A 350 15.08 -26.43 5.73
C THR A 350 14.26 -25.35 6.45
N PRO A 351 14.00 -25.53 7.76
CA PRO A 351 13.43 -24.48 8.61
C PRO A 351 14.29 -23.20 8.59
N LEU A 352 13.67 -22.03 8.82
CA LEU A 352 14.43 -20.78 8.91
C LEU A 352 15.20 -20.73 10.23
N ALA A 353 16.43 -20.24 10.19
CA ALA A 353 17.24 -20.03 11.38
C ALA A 353 16.81 -18.76 12.12
N LEU A 354 15.74 -18.85 12.91
CA LEU A 354 15.18 -17.73 13.65
C LEU A 354 15.87 -17.51 14.99
N ALA A 355 16.03 -16.25 15.39
CA ALA A 355 16.54 -15.92 16.72
C ALA A 355 15.42 -15.90 17.77
N GLY A 356 14.14 -15.84 17.39
CA GLY A 356 12.98 -15.82 18.28
C GLY A 356 11.66 -15.77 17.49
N SER A 357 10.54 -15.69 18.21
CA SER A 357 9.20 -15.65 17.58
C SER A 357 8.75 -14.22 17.28
N VAL A 358 7.98 -14.06 16.21
CA VAL A 358 7.33 -12.82 15.77
C VAL A 358 5.83 -13.08 15.70
N TYR A 359 5.07 -12.14 16.25
CA TYR A 359 3.64 -12.33 16.49
C TYR A 359 2.79 -11.58 15.47
N ASP A 360 1.66 -12.18 15.10
CA ASP A 360 0.63 -11.51 14.30
C ASP A 360 -0.36 -10.82 15.24
N HIS A 361 -0.34 -9.48 15.24
CA HIS A 361 -1.21 -8.64 16.08
C HIS A 361 -2.52 -8.23 15.37
N VAL A 362 -2.71 -8.60 14.10
CA VAL A 362 -3.85 -8.14 13.29
C VAL A 362 -4.77 -9.29 12.92
N ALA A 363 -4.23 -10.41 12.46
CA ALA A 363 -5.01 -11.54 12.01
C ALA A 363 -5.95 -12.13 13.08
N PRO A 364 -5.56 -12.26 14.37
CA PRO A 364 -6.42 -12.85 15.40
C PRO A 364 -7.71 -12.08 15.69
N ASP A 365 -7.68 -10.74 15.55
CA ASP A 365 -8.80 -9.86 15.91
C ASP A 365 -9.76 -9.62 14.74
N ARG A 366 -9.49 -10.19 13.56
CA ARG A 366 -10.32 -10.02 12.37
C ARG A 366 -11.71 -10.65 12.57
N PRO A 367 -12.80 -9.91 12.31
CA PRO A 367 -14.14 -10.48 12.31
C PRO A 367 -14.27 -11.61 11.28
N GLN A 368 -15.03 -12.65 11.62
CA GLN A 368 -15.18 -13.79 10.71
C GLN A 368 -16.05 -13.45 9.50
N GLU A 369 -17.24 -12.90 9.74
CA GLU A 369 -18.20 -12.47 8.73
C GLU A 369 -19.26 -11.56 9.39
N LEU A 370 -19.94 -10.74 8.59
CA LEU A 370 -21.12 -9.99 9.04
C LEU A 370 -22.31 -10.91 9.32
N SER A 371 -23.17 -10.50 10.25
CA SER A 371 -24.50 -11.11 10.36
C SER A 371 -25.34 -10.77 9.12
N ARG A 372 -26.31 -11.62 8.77
CA ARG A 372 -27.22 -11.36 7.65
C ARG A 372 -27.93 -10.00 7.76
N GLN A 373 -28.25 -9.57 8.98
CA GLN A 373 -28.96 -8.31 9.24
C GLN A 373 -28.07 -7.08 9.05
N ASP A 374 -26.76 -7.23 9.25
CA ASP A 374 -25.78 -6.13 9.17
C ASP A 374 -25.26 -5.88 7.75
N VAL A 375 -25.41 -6.83 6.82
CA VAL A 375 -24.85 -6.75 5.46
C VAL A 375 -25.22 -5.43 4.77
N ALA A 376 -26.51 -5.11 4.70
CA ALA A 376 -26.98 -3.91 4.01
C ALA A 376 -26.53 -2.62 4.72
N ALA A 377 -26.48 -2.63 6.06
CA ALA A 377 -26.13 -1.46 6.85
C ALA A 377 -24.62 -1.13 6.82
N ARG A 378 -23.77 -2.13 6.54
CA ARG A 378 -22.31 -1.98 6.56
C ARG A 378 -21.66 -1.98 5.18
N LEU A 379 -22.43 -2.24 4.13
CA LEU A 379 -21.95 -2.11 2.75
C LEU A 379 -21.74 -0.62 2.42
N THR A 380 -20.59 -0.30 1.85
CA THR A 380 -20.29 1.06 1.38
C THR A 380 -20.54 1.15 -0.13
N THR A 381 -21.02 2.31 -0.58
CA THR A 381 -21.17 2.61 -2.00
C THR A 381 -20.68 4.02 -2.25
N ALA A 382 -19.77 4.19 -3.21
CA ALA A 382 -19.22 5.50 -3.54
C ALA A 382 -19.00 5.62 -5.05
N ARG A 383 -19.25 6.81 -5.60
CA ARG A 383 -18.73 7.18 -6.92
C ARG A 383 -17.28 7.62 -6.76
N ILE A 384 -16.37 6.97 -7.47
CA ILE A 384 -14.95 7.33 -7.52
C ILE A 384 -14.53 7.58 -8.97
N GLU A 385 -13.41 8.27 -9.16
CA GLU A 385 -12.70 8.28 -10.44
C GLU A 385 -11.61 7.21 -10.39
N ARG A 386 -11.52 6.36 -11.43
CA ARG A 386 -10.46 5.37 -11.59
C ARG A 386 -9.95 5.48 -13.02
N GLU A 387 -8.67 5.83 -13.18
CA GLU A 387 -8.03 5.96 -14.51
C GLU A 387 -8.77 6.92 -15.45
N GLY A 388 -9.37 7.99 -14.88
CA GLY A 388 -10.13 8.99 -15.65
C GLY A 388 -11.54 8.55 -16.05
N GLN A 389 -12.03 7.43 -15.53
CA GLN A 389 -13.42 6.98 -15.71
C GLN A 389 -14.14 6.88 -14.36
N PRO A 390 -15.41 7.29 -14.28
CA PRO A 390 -16.17 7.15 -13.05
C PRO A 390 -16.60 5.69 -12.82
N VAL A 391 -16.51 5.26 -11.56
CA VAL A 391 -16.90 3.93 -11.10
C VAL A 391 -17.82 4.08 -9.89
N ILE A 392 -18.97 3.42 -9.92
CA ILE A 392 -19.77 3.14 -8.72
C ILE A 392 -19.11 1.95 -8.04
N ARG A 393 -18.34 2.20 -6.99
CA ARG A 393 -17.62 1.16 -6.25
C ARG A 393 -18.42 0.72 -5.03
N PHE A 394 -18.48 -0.59 -4.84
CA PHE A 394 -19.05 -1.25 -3.67
C PHE A 394 -17.94 -1.72 -2.74
N GLY A 395 -18.21 -1.69 -1.44
CA GLY A 395 -17.23 -2.08 -0.43
C GLY A 395 -17.87 -2.88 0.69
N TYR A 396 -17.09 -3.81 1.22
CA TYR A 396 -17.49 -4.72 2.30
C TYR A 396 -16.46 -4.61 3.43
N PRO A 397 -16.83 -4.69 4.71
CA PRO A 397 -15.85 -4.66 5.81
C PRO A 397 -14.83 -5.80 5.72
N ASP A 398 -13.59 -5.59 6.20
CA ASP A 398 -12.55 -6.63 6.23
C ASP A 398 -12.95 -7.78 7.14
N VAL A 399 -13.32 -8.89 6.52
CA VAL A 399 -13.72 -10.11 7.22
C VAL A 399 -12.90 -11.30 6.74
N LEU A 400 -12.86 -12.36 7.55
CA LEU A 400 -12.11 -13.56 7.19
C LEU A 400 -12.57 -14.16 5.85
N SER A 401 -13.87 -14.08 5.52
CA SER A 401 -14.40 -14.62 4.27
C SER A 401 -13.88 -13.93 3.00
N ASP A 402 -13.28 -12.74 3.10
CA ASP A 402 -12.62 -12.08 1.96
C ASP A 402 -11.39 -12.86 1.47
N ARG A 403 -10.86 -13.78 2.28
CA ARG A 403 -9.82 -14.73 1.88
C ARG A 403 -10.35 -15.83 0.94
N PHE A 404 -11.66 -16.01 0.87
CA PHE A 404 -12.32 -17.08 0.12
C PHE A 404 -13.27 -16.58 -0.97
N ILE A 405 -13.79 -15.35 -0.84
CA ILE A 405 -14.78 -14.78 -1.76
C ILE A 405 -14.15 -13.57 -2.47
N ALA A 406 -13.89 -13.71 -3.77
CA ALA A 406 -13.40 -12.63 -4.59
C ALA A 406 -14.41 -11.46 -4.66
N PRO A 407 -13.97 -10.19 -4.79
CA PRO A 407 -14.87 -9.04 -4.77
C PRO A 407 -16.00 -9.09 -5.81
N ALA A 408 -15.72 -9.56 -7.04
CA ALA A 408 -16.75 -9.66 -8.07
C ALA A 408 -17.88 -10.61 -7.68
N THR A 409 -17.54 -11.75 -7.07
CA THR A 409 -18.48 -12.73 -6.52
C THR A 409 -19.16 -12.21 -5.24
N ARG A 410 -18.42 -11.47 -4.40
CA ARG A 410 -18.94 -10.82 -3.19
C ARG A 410 -20.13 -9.94 -3.50
N PHE A 411 -20.08 -9.17 -4.59
CA PHE A 411 -21.16 -8.24 -4.96
C PHE A 411 -22.11 -8.78 -6.05
N GLY A 412 -21.90 -10.02 -6.51
CA GLY A 412 -22.69 -10.65 -7.57
C GLY A 412 -22.54 -10.00 -8.94
N LEU A 413 -21.41 -9.33 -9.19
CA LEU A 413 -21.13 -8.61 -10.43
C LEU A 413 -20.92 -9.58 -11.60
N ASP A 414 -20.49 -10.81 -11.33
CA ASP A 414 -20.32 -11.86 -12.33
C ASP A 414 -21.65 -12.42 -12.89
N ARG A 415 -22.78 -12.24 -12.19
CA ARG A 415 -24.04 -12.94 -12.52
C ARG A 415 -25.30 -12.09 -12.43
N ALA A 416 -25.47 -11.28 -11.39
CA ALA A 416 -26.81 -10.92 -10.89
C ALA A 416 -26.99 -9.46 -10.43
N VAL A 417 -26.10 -8.53 -10.81
CA VAL A 417 -26.32 -7.11 -10.52
C VAL A 417 -27.33 -6.50 -11.49
N SER A 418 -28.31 -5.78 -10.95
CA SER A 418 -29.18 -4.90 -11.72
C SER A 418 -28.75 -3.45 -11.50
N VAL A 419 -28.70 -2.65 -12.58
CA VAL A 419 -28.42 -1.22 -12.51
C VAL A 419 -29.33 -0.47 -13.47
N THR A 420 -29.88 0.65 -12.99
CA THR A 420 -30.66 1.61 -13.77
C THR A 420 -30.07 3.00 -13.55
N PHE A 421 -29.62 3.63 -14.64
CA PHE A 421 -29.16 5.01 -14.64
C PHE A 421 -30.34 5.95 -14.85
N LEU A 422 -30.36 7.07 -14.14
CA LEU A 422 -31.44 8.06 -14.15
C LEU A 422 -30.91 9.43 -14.63
N ASP A 423 -31.73 10.13 -15.43
CA ASP A 423 -31.49 11.51 -15.83
C ASP A 423 -31.82 12.52 -14.72
N SER A 424 -31.61 13.82 -14.97
CA SER A 424 -31.92 14.89 -14.01
C SER A 424 -33.39 15.01 -13.61
N ARG A 425 -34.30 14.36 -14.35
CA ARG A 425 -35.75 14.29 -14.07
C ARG A 425 -36.14 12.99 -13.37
N GLY A 426 -35.17 12.13 -13.04
CA GLY A 426 -35.40 10.84 -12.42
C GLY A 426 -35.93 9.78 -13.40
N LYS A 427 -35.87 10.00 -14.71
CA LYS A 427 -36.32 9.02 -15.71
C LYS A 427 -35.21 8.01 -16.01
N PRO A 428 -35.53 6.71 -16.13
CA PRO A 428 -34.59 5.69 -16.60
C PRO A 428 -34.00 6.04 -17.96
N ILE A 429 -32.68 5.94 -18.06
CA ILE A 429 -31.94 6.06 -19.32
C ILE A 429 -31.81 4.67 -19.92
N ASN A 430 -32.34 4.48 -21.13
CA ASN A 430 -32.22 3.21 -21.84
C ASN A 430 -30.78 3.05 -22.37
N VAL A 431 -30.00 2.19 -21.73
CA VAL A 431 -28.59 1.95 -22.06
C VAL A 431 -28.23 0.50 -21.75
N ARG A 432 -27.33 -0.07 -22.55
CA ARG A 432 -26.87 -1.46 -22.38
C ARG A 432 -25.47 -1.51 -21.79
N GLU A 433 -25.21 -2.58 -21.04
CA GLU A 433 -23.86 -2.97 -20.64
C GLU A 433 -23.00 -3.20 -21.89
N GLY A 434 -21.72 -2.83 -21.84
CA GLY A 434 -20.81 -2.83 -23.00
C GLY A 434 -20.98 -1.63 -23.94
N GLN A 435 -22.01 -0.79 -23.74
CA GLN A 435 -22.19 0.43 -24.53
C GLN A 435 -21.72 1.68 -23.79
N ALA A 436 -22.19 1.90 -22.56
CA ALA A 436 -21.84 3.09 -21.77
C ALA A 436 -21.40 2.76 -20.34
N TYR A 437 -21.53 1.50 -19.94
CA TYR A 437 -21.09 1.00 -18.64
C TYR A 437 -20.68 -0.46 -18.75
N ASP A 438 -19.76 -0.86 -17.87
CA ASP A 438 -19.28 -2.23 -17.71
C ASP A 438 -19.20 -2.56 -16.22
N ARG A 439 -19.33 -3.84 -15.88
CA ARG A 439 -18.97 -4.33 -14.55
C ARG A 439 -17.45 -4.46 -14.45
N VAL A 440 -16.93 -4.06 -13.31
CA VAL A 440 -15.52 -4.24 -12.92
C VAL A 440 -15.47 -5.01 -11.61
N GLU A 441 -14.28 -5.40 -11.16
CA GLU A 441 -14.08 -6.30 -10.02
C GLU A 441 -14.87 -5.89 -8.76
N ASP A 442 -14.96 -4.59 -8.46
CA ASP A 442 -15.56 -4.06 -7.24
C ASP A 442 -16.70 -3.05 -7.52
N GLY A 443 -17.24 -3.01 -8.75
CA GLY A 443 -18.21 -1.98 -9.10
C GLY A 443 -18.74 -1.97 -10.52
N ILE A 444 -19.29 -0.81 -10.88
CA ILE A 444 -19.83 -0.51 -12.21
C ILE A 444 -19.12 0.72 -12.74
N ARG A 445 -18.29 0.54 -13.76
CA ARG A 445 -17.60 1.61 -14.48
C ARG A 445 -18.50 2.16 -15.57
N PHE A 446 -18.48 3.45 -15.81
CA PHE A 446 -19.31 4.05 -16.86
C PHE A 446 -18.63 5.24 -17.54
N ASP A 447 -18.99 5.53 -18.79
CA ASP A 447 -18.56 6.74 -19.52
C ASP A 447 -19.76 7.66 -19.74
N PRO A 448 -19.88 8.78 -19.00
CA PRO A 448 -20.98 9.73 -19.15
C PRO A 448 -21.22 10.22 -20.58
N ARG A 449 -20.18 10.22 -21.44
CA ARG A 449 -20.25 10.70 -22.82
C ARG A 449 -20.93 9.71 -23.76
N GLN A 450 -21.00 8.44 -23.37
CA GLN A 450 -21.65 7.38 -24.16
C GLN A 450 -23.14 7.24 -23.83
N PHE A 451 -23.64 7.94 -22.81
CA PHE A 451 -25.06 7.99 -22.51
C PHE A 451 -25.79 8.94 -23.46
N PRO A 452 -27.03 8.62 -23.88
CA PRO A 452 -27.84 9.53 -24.70
C PRO A 452 -28.23 10.81 -23.95
N VAL A 453 -28.27 10.76 -22.61
CA VAL A 453 -28.47 11.89 -21.71
C VAL A 453 -27.55 11.70 -20.50
N ALA A 454 -26.93 12.78 -20.02
CA ALA A 454 -26.01 12.71 -18.88
C ALA A 454 -26.68 12.08 -17.63
N PRO A 455 -26.17 10.95 -17.12
CA PRO A 455 -26.72 10.31 -15.94
C PRO A 455 -26.37 11.12 -14.68
N VAL A 456 -27.30 11.19 -13.73
CA VAL A 456 -27.10 11.94 -12.47
C VAL A 456 -27.22 11.07 -11.23
N ARG A 457 -27.79 9.87 -11.38
CA ARG A 457 -28.07 8.94 -10.29
C ARG A 457 -28.13 7.53 -10.85
N ALA A 458 -27.70 6.54 -10.09
CA ALA A 458 -27.86 5.12 -10.41
C ALA A 458 -28.52 4.40 -9.24
N LYS A 459 -29.43 3.49 -9.55
CA LYS A 459 -30.07 2.60 -8.57
C LYS A 459 -30.02 1.17 -9.04
N GLY A 460 -30.06 0.24 -8.12
CA GLY A 460 -30.04 -1.17 -8.48
C GLY A 460 -30.06 -2.07 -7.27
N ARG A 461 -29.81 -3.36 -7.53
CA ARG A 461 -29.76 -4.40 -6.51
C ARG A 461 -28.53 -5.26 -6.72
N LEU A 462 -27.75 -5.41 -5.67
CA LEU A 462 -26.64 -6.34 -5.53
C LEU A 462 -27.14 -7.67 -4.97
N SER A 463 -26.42 -8.72 -5.31
CA SER A 463 -26.56 -10.05 -4.73
C SER A 463 -25.32 -10.32 -3.88
N VAL A 464 -25.34 -9.83 -2.63
CA VAL A 464 -24.14 -9.84 -1.77
C VAL A 464 -23.92 -11.22 -1.17
N THR A 465 -22.81 -11.87 -1.51
CA THR A 465 -22.44 -13.20 -1.01
C THR A 465 -21.76 -13.09 0.34
N ARG A 466 -22.20 -13.85 1.35
CA ARG A 466 -21.54 -13.96 2.66
C ARG A 466 -21.31 -15.42 3.03
N MET A 467 -20.36 -15.65 3.93
CA MET A 467 -20.10 -16.99 4.46
C MET A 467 -20.91 -17.25 5.74
N ILE A 468 -21.71 -18.31 5.77
CA ILE A 468 -22.54 -18.60 6.96
C ILE A 468 -21.67 -19.06 8.13
N SER A 469 -20.70 -19.92 7.84
CA SER A 469 -19.77 -20.50 8.81
C SER A 469 -18.48 -20.92 8.13
N PHE A 470 -17.47 -21.26 8.93
CA PHE A 470 -16.18 -21.75 8.45
C PHE A 470 -15.95 -23.16 8.96
N GLU A 471 -15.28 -23.99 8.17
CA GLU A 471 -14.81 -25.30 8.60
C GLU A 471 -13.41 -25.14 9.21
N ARG A 472 -13.18 -25.73 10.38
CA ARG A 472 -11.91 -25.60 11.11
C ARG A 472 -11.35 -26.96 11.46
N HIS A 473 -10.07 -27.14 11.16
CA HIS A 473 -9.34 -28.37 11.43
C HIS A 473 -8.09 -28.03 12.23
N ALA A 474 -7.99 -28.59 13.43
CA ALA A 474 -6.72 -28.65 14.12
C ALA A 474 -5.81 -29.62 13.36
N LEU A 475 -4.57 -29.20 13.11
CA LEU A 475 -3.53 -30.00 12.45
C LEU A 475 -2.44 -30.28 13.49
N PRO A 476 -2.48 -31.44 14.17
CA PRO A 476 -1.50 -31.82 15.19
C PRO A 476 -0.06 -31.74 14.67
N VAL A 477 0.80 -31.09 15.45
CA VAL A 477 2.22 -30.92 15.13
C VAL A 477 3.06 -32.18 15.41
N ASP A 478 2.48 -33.16 16.10
CA ASP A 478 3.09 -34.46 16.42
C ASP A 478 3.13 -35.43 15.22
N GLY A 479 2.61 -35.01 14.06
CA GLY A 479 2.56 -35.82 12.85
C GLY A 479 1.47 -36.90 12.88
N SER A 480 0.50 -36.82 13.79
CA SER A 480 -0.60 -37.80 13.86
C SER A 480 -1.53 -37.76 12.64
N VAL A 481 -1.55 -36.65 11.89
CA VAL A 481 -2.35 -36.50 10.68
C VAL A 481 -1.48 -36.73 9.45
N ALA A 482 -1.83 -37.76 8.68
CA ALA A 482 -1.13 -38.09 7.45
C ALA A 482 -1.17 -36.90 6.46
N GLY A 483 0.00 -36.54 5.92
CA GLY A 483 0.13 -35.42 4.98
C GLY A 483 0.42 -34.08 5.63
N VAL A 484 0.43 -33.97 6.95
CA VAL A 484 1.00 -32.83 7.67
C VAL A 484 2.40 -33.18 8.15
N THR A 485 3.36 -32.31 7.92
CA THR A 485 4.68 -32.42 8.55
C THR A 485 5.11 -31.05 9.02
N VAL A 486 5.35 -30.92 10.33
CA VAL A 486 5.84 -29.68 10.94
C VAL A 486 7.29 -29.91 11.36
N ARG A 487 8.20 -29.09 10.82
CA ARG A 487 9.63 -29.08 11.13
C ARG A 487 9.97 -27.71 11.71
N ASP A 488 9.87 -27.58 13.03
CA ASP A 488 10.04 -26.31 13.75
C ASP A 488 9.11 -25.20 13.22
N ASN A 489 9.60 -24.33 12.33
CA ASN A 489 8.84 -23.22 11.76
C ASN A 489 8.42 -23.44 10.28
N LEU A 490 8.74 -24.61 9.71
CA LEU A 490 8.35 -25.03 8.37
C LEU A 490 7.22 -26.05 8.42
N VAL A 491 6.11 -25.75 7.77
CA VAL A 491 4.95 -26.63 7.65
C VAL A 491 4.85 -27.14 6.21
N LEU A 492 4.78 -28.45 6.03
CA LEU A 492 4.58 -29.13 4.75
C LEU A 492 3.21 -29.81 4.75
N LEU A 493 2.43 -29.56 3.70
CA LEU A 493 1.09 -30.09 3.53
C LEU A 493 0.99 -30.84 2.19
N ASP A 494 0.78 -32.15 2.24
CA ASP A 494 0.63 -33.03 1.09
C ASP A 494 -0.86 -33.13 0.68
N PRO A 495 -1.28 -32.47 -0.41
CA PRO A 495 -2.67 -32.52 -0.86
C PRO A 495 -3.13 -33.90 -1.32
N ALA A 496 -2.23 -34.83 -1.64
CA ALA A 496 -2.63 -36.21 -1.99
C ALA A 496 -3.17 -36.97 -0.76
N ARG A 497 -2.74 -36.58 0.44
CA ARG A 497 -3.18 -37.14 1.72
C ARG A 497 -4.17 -36.24 2.46
N LEU A 498 -4.20 -34.96 2.09
CA LEU A 498 -5.10 -33.93 2.60
C LEU A 498 -5.84 -33.26 1.44
N PRO A 499 -6.86 -33.90 0.84
CA PRO A 499 -7.50 -33.40 -0.38
C PRO A 499 -8.07 -31.98 -0.23
N TYR A 500 -8.51 -31.60 0.98
CA TYR A 500 -9.00 -30.26 1.26
C TYR A 500 -7.92 -29.17 1.16
N VAL A 501 -6.63 -29.52 1.11
CA VAL A 501 -5.52 -28.59 0.84
C VAL A 501 -5.56 -28.03 -0.58
N GLN A 502 -6.32 -28.67 -1.48
CA GLN A 502 -6.58 -28.14 -2.82
C GLN A 502 -7.63 -27.01 -2.84
N SER A 503 -8.33 -26.78 -1.73
CA SER A 503 -9.24 -25.64 -1.57
C SER A 503 -8.47 -24.44 -1.01
N PRO A 504 -8.89 -23.20 -1.32
CA PRO A 504 -8.33 -22.03 -0.64
C PRO A 504 -8.52 -22.20 0.87
N MET A 505 -7.44 -22.08 1.63
CA MET A 505 -7.44 -22.20 3.08
C MET A 505 -6.68 -21.04 3.72
N VAL A 506 -7.02 -20.75 4.97
CA VAL A 506 -6.21 -19.88 5.83
C VAL A 506 -5.55 -20.76 6.88
N LEU A 507 -4.22 -20.74 6.93
CA LEU A 507 -3.45 -21.40 7.97
C LEU A 507 -3.08 -20.39 9.05
N THR A 508 -3.27 -20.79 10.30
CA THR A 508 -2.82 -20.01 11.46
C THR A 508 -1.98 -20.91 12.36
N ALA A 509 -0.89 -20.37 12.86
CA ALA A 509 -0.02 -21.06 13.81
C ALA A 509 0.12 -20.28 15.11
N ALA A 510 0.39 -20.98 16.20
CA ALA A 510 0.73 -20.39 17.48
C ALA A 510 1.96 -21.08 18.11
N ASP A 511 2.68 -20.32 18.93
CA ASP A 511 3.77 -20.85 19.74
C ASP A 511 3.24 -21.63 20.96
N ALA A 512 4.14 -22.19 21.77
CA ALA A 512 3.78 -22.96 22.96
C ALA A 512 3.06 -22.13 24.06
N THR A 513 3.13 -20.79 23.98
CA THR A 513 2.41 -19.89 24.88
C THR A 513 0.99 -19.58 24.37
N GLY A 514 0.65 -20.05 23.18
CA GLY A 514 -0.64 -19.82 22.54
C GLY A 514 -0.73 -18.50 21.77
N ARG A 515 0.39 -17.77 21.62
CA ARG A 515 0.44 -16.51 20.86
C ARG A 515 0.52 -16.78 19.36
N ALA A 516 -0.29 -16.06 18.58
CA ALA A 516 -0.35 -16.24 17.13
C ALA A 516 0.95 -15.81 16.44
N LEU A 517 1.52 -16.71 15.64
CA LEU A 517 2.75 -16.49 14.90
C LEU A 517 2.47 -15.81 13.56
N ARG A 518 3.40 -14.93 13.16
CA ARG A 518 3.37 -14.30 11.84
C ARG A 518 3.75 -15.32 10.77
N GLN A 519 2.97 -15.41 9.69
CA GLN A 519 3.33 -16.19 8.50
C GLN A 519 4.31 -15.38 7.62
N THR A 520 5.41 -16.01 7.19
CA THR A 520 6.37 -15.42 6.25
C THR A 520 5.86 -15.51 4.81
N GLY A 521 5.35 -16.68 4.42
CA GLY A 521 4.87 -16.93 3.07
C GLY A 521 4.64 -18.42 2.80
N ALA A 522 4.19 -18.74 1.60
CA ALA A 522 3.96 -20.11 1.14
C ALA A 522 4.53 -20.32 -0.26
N MET A 523 4.86 -21.57 -0.59
CA MET A 523 5.32 -22.00 -1.91
C MET A 523 4.85 -23.42 -2.21
N ALA A 524 4.97 -23.85 -3.46
CA ALA A 524 4.62 -25.20 -3.89
C ALA A 524 5.88 -26.01 -4.25
N LEU A 525 5.89 -27.30 -3.92
CA LEU A 525 6.96 -28.24 -4.24
C LEU A 525 6.40 -29.36 -5.14
N ASP A 526 6.85 -29.38 -6.39
CA ASP A 526 6.54 -30.40 -7.39
C ASP A 526 7.63 -31.49 -7.34
N ASN A 527 7.39 -32.53 -6.54
CA ASN A 527 8.41 -33.55 -6.26
C ASN A 527 8.14 -34.91 -6.92
N THR A 528 6.91 -35.27 -7.34
CA THR A 528 6.60 -36.68 -7.74
C THR A 528 5.41 -36.89 -8.70
N GLY A 529 5.09 -35.97 -9.61
CA GLY A 529 4.04 -36.19 -10.63
C GLY A 529 2.60 -36.32 -10.09
N GLY A 530 2.38 -36.02 -8.80
CA GLY A 530 1.09 -35.79 -8.17
C GLY A 530 0.87 -34.29 -7.88
N PRO A 531 -0.20 -33.92 -7.16
CA PRO A 531 -0.42 -32.51 -6.81
C PRO A 531 0.73 -32.00 -5.91
N PRO A 532 1.17 -30.75 -6.07
CA PRO A 532 2.37 -30.25 -5.40
C PRO A 532 2.17 -30.13 -3.89
N VAL A 533 3.22 -30.44 -3.11
CA VAL A 533 3.23 -30.24 -1.66
C VAL A 533 3.30 -28.75 -1.37
N MET A 534 2.45 -28.25 -0.47
CA MET A 534 2.48 -26.85 -0.06
C MET A 534 3.44 -26.69 1.13
N ALA A 535 4.40 -25.78 1.02
CA ALA A 535 5.33 -25.43 2.10
C ALA A 535 5.00 -24.02 2.62
N VAL A 536 4.90 -23.88 3.93
CA VAL A 536 4.53 -22.63 4.61
C VAL A 536 5.51 -22.36 5.74
N PHE A 537 6.06 -21.14 5.77
CA PHE A 537 6.99 -20.70 6.80
C PHE A 537 6.30 -19.76 7.78
N PHE A 538 6.56 -19.98 9.07
CA PHE A 538 6.16 -19.10 10.17
C PHE A 538 7.38 -18.47 10.83
N GLN A 539 7.20 -17.29 11.43
CA GLN A 539 8.23 -16.59 12.18
C GLN A 539 8.24 -17.04 13.65
N GLY A 540 8.46 -18.34 13.89
CA GLY A 540 8.59 -18.91 15.21
C GLY A 540 8.31 -20.42 15.21
N THR A 541 8.66 -21.10 16.30
CA THR A 541 8.41 -22.54 16.46
C THR A 541 6.91 -22.81 16.55
N VAL A 542 6.40 -23.64 15.64
CA VAL A 542 4.97 -23.97 15.56
C VAL A 542 4.62 -25.05 16.59
N ALA A 543 3.80 -24.69 17.58
CA ALA A 543 3.28 -25.63 18.59
C ALA A 543 1.80 -25.97 18.38
N ARG A 544 1.04 -25.08 17.74
CA ARG A 544 -0.33 -25.34 17.29
C ARG A 544 -0.49 -24.86 15.85
N LEU A 545 -1.16 -25.66 15.04
CA LEU A 545 -1.49 -25.34 13.65
C LEU A 545 -2.99 -25.60 13.43
N ASP A 546 -3.68 -24.62 12.86
CA ASP A 546 -5.10 -24.70 12.55
C ASP A 546 -5.31 -24.31 11.08
N ALA A 547 -6.14 -25.07 10.37
CA ALA A 547 -6.60 -24.74 9.02
C ALA A 547 -8.06 -24.30 9.06
N THR A 548 -8.34 -23.16 8.46
CA THR A 548 -9.70 -22.65 8.25
C THR A 548 -10.05 -22.72 6.77
N LEU A 549 -11.17 -23.35 6.46
CA LEU A 549 -11.68 -23.57 5.12
C LEU A 549 -13.01 -22.83 4.90
N PRO A 550 -13.35 -22.52 3.63
CA PRO A 550 -14.63 -21.94 3.30
C PRO A 550 -15.76 -22.91 3.66
N GLY A 551 -16.77 -22.41 4.37
CA GLY A 551 -18.01 -23.15 4.60
C GLY A 551 -19.13 -22.73 3.63
N PRO A 552 -20.39 -23.08 3.93
CA PRO A 552 -21.53 -22.73 3.10
C PRO A 552 -21.71 -21.21 2.99
N VAL A 553 -22.10 -20.76 1.80
CA VAL A 553 -22.39 -19.35 1.50
C VAL A 553 -23.88 -19.10 1.35
N GLU A 554 -24.30 -17.87 1.60
CA GLU A 554 -25.62 -17.37 1.25
C GLU A 554 -25.53 -16.03 0.51
N THR A 555 -26.58 -15.69 -0.23
CA THR A 555 -26.70 -14.42 -0.94
C THR A 555 -27.77 -13.56 -0.29
N VAL A 556 -27.42 -12.30 0.00
CA VAL A 556 -28.31 -11.29 0.56
C VAL A 556 -28.57 -10.21 -0.49
N PRO A 557 -29.84 -9.97 -0.88
CA PRO A 557 -30.16 -8.89 -1.79
C PRO A 557 -29.97 -7.54 -1.08
N VAL A 558 -29.21 -6.63 -1.68
CA VAL A 558 -28.98 -5.28 -1.14
C VAL A 558 -29.27 -4.26 -2.23
N ASP A 559 -30.22 -3.36 -1.96
CA ASP A 559 -30.52 -2.25 -2.86
C ASP A 559 -29.46 -1.14 -2.68
N PHE A 560 -29.03 -0.54 -3.79
CA PHE A 560 -28.16 0.62 -3.78
C PHE A 560 -28.78 1.79 -4.55
N ASP A 561 -28.42 2.99 -4.12
CA ASP A 561 -28.91 4.24 -4.68
C ASP A 561 -27.85 5.32 -4.50
N VAL A 562 -27.20 5.72 -5.61
CA VAL A 562 -25.99 6.55 -5.57
C VAL A 562 -26.12 7.77 -6.48
N PRO A 563 -25.81 8.98 -5.99
CA PRO A 563 -25.65 10.15 -6.85
C PRO A 563 -24.38 10.01 -7.70
N LEU A 564 -24.45 10.44 -8.96
CA LEU A 564 -23.34 10.38 -9.92
C LEU A 564 -22.70 11.75 -10.17
N ARG A 565 -23.10 12.77 -9.42
CA ARG A 565 -22.62 14.15 -9.50
C ARG A 565 -21.98 14.58 -8.20
#